data_AF-A0A9E3ATI2-F1
#
_entry.id   AF-A0A9E3ATI2-F1
#
_cell.length_a   1.000
_cell.length_b   1.000
_cell.length_c   1.000
_cell.angle_alpha   90.00
_cell.angle_beta   90.00
_cell.angle_gamma   90.00
#
_symmetry.space_group_name_H-M   'P 1'
#
loop_
_entity.id
_entity.type
_entity.pdbx_description
1 polymer ?
#
loop_
_entity_poly.entity_id
_entity_poly.type
_entity_poly.pdbx_seq_one_letter_code
_entity_poly.pdbx_strand_id
1 'polypeptide(L)'
;MLEGAAVYGLLNEPEPVAAADLDGRITLAEFMVVTDRRFDELDVKHLGYLTLAGLPKTAAQLMMEGGKKRGGQAAVPPSAQGGDR
;
A
#
# COMPACT_ATOMS: atom_id res chain seq x y z
N MET A 1 0.12 -16.08 -0.69
CA MET A 1 0.18 -14.98 -1.68
C MET A 1 -0.96 -14.03 -1.38
N LEU A 2 -0.80 -12.70 -1.54
CA LEU A 2 -1.95 -11.81 -1.55
C LEU A 2 -2.67 -11.97 -2.89
N GLU A 3 -3.97 -12.21 -2.86
CA GLU A 3 -4.80 -12.48 -4.04
C GLU A 3 -5.97 -11.50 -4.12
N GLY A 4 -6.39 -11.16 -5.34
CA GLY A 4 -7.53 -10.27 -5.58
C GLY A 4 -7.31 -8.83 -5.08
N ALA A 5 -8.35 -8.24 -4.45
CA ALA A 5 -8.33 -6.84 -4.00
C ALA A 5 -7.31 -6.55 -2.87
N ALA A 6 -6.84 -7.60 -2.19
CA ALA A 6 -5.91 -7.52 -1.06
C ALA A 6 -4.62 -6.74 -1.41
N VAL A 7 -4.14 -6.81 -2.65
CA VAL A 7 -2.91 -6.11 -3.10
C VAL A 7 -3.05 -4.58 -3.13
N TYR A 8 -4.29 -4.07 -3.11
CA TYR A 8 -4.60 -2.65 -3.10
C TYR A 8 -4.96 -2.13 -1.70
N GLY A 9 -5.10 -3.01 -0.70
CA GLY A 9 -5.44 -2.63 0.67
C GLY A 9 -4.27 -1.98 1.41
N LEU A 10 -4.57 -0.97 2.23
CA LEU A 10 -3.59 -0.35 3.14
C LEU A 10 -3.39 -1.18 4.41
N LEU A 11 -4.48 -1.71 4.98
CA LEU A 11 -4.47 -2.46 6.24
C LEU A 11 -4.63 -3.97 6.06
N ASN A 12 -4.88 -4.46 4.84
CA ASN A 12 -5.08 -5.90 4.53
C ASN A 12 -5.91 -6.70 5.56
N GLU A 13 -6.84 -6.01 6.22
CA GLU A 13 -7.84 -6.54 7.13
C GLU A 13 -9.18 -6.68 6.40
N PRO A 14 -10.12 -7.50 6.91
CA PRO A 14 -11.50 -7.54 6.38
C PRO A 14 -12.09 -6.13 6.32
N GLU A 15 -13.01 -5.85 5.38
CA GLU A 15 -13.71 -4.55 5.32
C GLU A 15 -14.37 -4.21 6.68
N PRO A 16 -14.44 -2.93 7.09
CA PRO A 16 -14.69 -2.52 8.48
C PRO A 16 -15.99 -3.05 9.08
N VAL A 17 -16.99 -3.33 8.25
CA VAL A 17 -18.24 -3.98 8.67
C VAL A 17 -18.00 -5.45 9.02
N ALA A 18 -17.31 -6.21 8.18
CA ALA A 18 -17.02 -7.62 8.45
C ALA A 18 -16.03 -7.81 9.62
N ALA A 19 -15.13 -6.84 9.85
CA ALA A 19 -14.21 -6.89 10.98
C ALA A 19 -14.87 -6.58 12.34
N ALA A 20 -16.00 -5.87 12.33
CA ALA A 20 -16.76 -5.52 13.54
C ALA A 20 -17.88 -6.51 13.86
N ASP A 21 -18.20 -7.44 12.96
CA ASP A 21 -19.30 -8.39 13.09
C ASP A 21 -18.83 -9.71 13.75
N LEU A 22 -19.22 -9.92 15.01
CA LEU A 22 -18.95 -11.15 15.77
C LEU A 22 -20.21 -12.01 15.99
N ASP A 23 -21.41 -11.46 15.81
CA ASP A 23 -22.69 -12.10 16.15
C ASP A 23 -23.85 -11.82 15.16
N GLY A 24 -23.56 -11.23 14.00
CA GLY A 24 -24.50 -10.82 12.97
C GLY A 24 -25.05 -9.39 13.13
N ARG A 25 -24.57 -8.63 14.13
CA ARG A 25 -24.96 -7.24 14.40
C ARG A 25 -23.73 -6.42 14.78
N ILE A 26 -23.75 -5.13 14.44
CA ILE A 26 -22.69 -4.19 14.81
C ILE A 26 -23.36 -3.01 15.52
N THR A 27 -22.99 -2.79 16.76
CA THR A 27 -23.34 -1.58 17.49
C THR A 27 -22.45 -0.41 17.09
N LEU A 28 -22.92 0.82 17.32
CA LEU A 28 -22.10 2.00 17.10
C LEU A 28 -20.78 1.95 17.88
N ALA A 29 -20.81 1.45 19.12
CA ALA A 29 -19.62 1.36 19.96
C ALA A 29 -18.57 0.40 19.38
N GLU A 30 -19.00 -0.77 18.89
CA GLU A 30 -18.11 -1.74 18.25
C GLU A 30 -17.51 -1.18 16.96
N PHE A 31 -18.32 -0.51 16.15
CA PHE A 31 -17.85 0.15 14.93
C PHE A 31 -16.79 1.23 15.23
N MET A 32 -17.02 2.05 16.26
CA MET A 32 -16.07 3.09 16.67
C MET A 32 -14.74 2.48 17.13
N VAL A 33 -14.76 1.44 17.96
CA VAL A 33 -13.54 0.77 18.43
C VAL A 33 -12.71 0.21 17.27
N VAL A 34 -13.35 -0.42 16.28
CA VAL A 34 -12.66 -0.95 15.09
C VAL A 34 -12.11 0.18 14.22
N THR A 35 -12.85 1.28 14.10
CA THR A 35 -12.42 2.46 13.33
C THR A 35 -11.21 3.14 13.97
N ASP A 36 -11.24 3.34 15.29
CA ASP A 36 -10.13 3.95 16.04
C ASP A 36 -8.86 3.11 15.92
N ARG A 37 -8.97 1.79 16.10
CA ARG A 37 -7.84 0.86 15.93
C ARG A 37 -7.20 0.98 14.53
N ARG A 38 -8.03 1.03 13.48
CA ARG A 38 -7.54 1.17 12.09
C ARG A 38 -6.88 2.51 11.83
N PHE A 39 -7.44 3.57 12.41
CA PHE A 39 -6.86 4.90 12.27
C PHE A 39 -5.48 4.94 12.92
N ASP A 40 -5.33 4.40 14.13
CA ASP A 40 -4.06 4.34 14.86
C ASP A 40 -2.99 3.51 14.12
N GLU A 41 -3.39 2.46 13.40
CA GLU A 41 -2.48 1.69 12.54
C GLU A 41 -1.94 2.51 11.36
N LEU A 42 -2.69 3.50 10.87
CA LEU A 42 -2.28 4.37 9.76
C LEU A 42 -1.60 5.66 10.22
N ASP A 43 -2.03 6.24 11.34
CA ASP A 43 -1.46 7.46 11.92
C ASP A 43 -0.32 7.12 12.89
N VAL A 44 0.72 6.48 12.37
CA VAL A 44 1.89 6.01 13.15
C VAL A 44 2.60 7.15 13.91
N LYS A 45 2.39 8.41 13.49
CA LYS A 45 2.97 9.60 14.13
C LYS A 45 2.02 10.28 15.09
N HIS A 46 0.80 9.76 15.27
CA HIS A 46 -0.25 10.31 16.13
C HIS A 46 -0.50 11.80 15.90
N LEU A 47 -0.59 12.21 14.63
CA LEU A 47 -0.84 13.59 14.23
C LEU A 47 -2.34 13.95 14.32
N GLY A 48 -3.21 12.95 14.41
CA GLY A 48 -4.67 13.10 14.35
C GLY A 48 -5.20 13.25 12.93
N TYR A 49 -4.36 13.07 11.90
CA TYR A 49 -4.77 13.12 10.50
C TYR A 49 -3.81 12.32 9.60
N LEU A 50 -4.35 11.85 8.46
CA LEU A 50 -3.58 11.11 7.46
C LEU A 50 -3.21 12.00 6.28
N THR A 51 -2.00 11.80 5.76
CA THR A 51 -1.54 12.42 4.51
C THR A 51 -1.11 11.35 3.54
N LEU A 52 -1.30 11.56 2.23
CA LEU A 52 -0.89 10.58 1.23
C LEU A 52 0.59 10.21 1.33
N ALA A 53 1.44 11.19 1.63
CA ALA A 53 2.88 10.97 1.81
C ALA A 53 3.22 10.21 3.11
N GLY A 54 2.33 10.23 4.10
CA GLY A 54 2.49 9.54 5.38
C GLY A 54 1.94 8.11 5.40
N LEU A 55 1.13 7.73 4.41
CA LEU A 55 0.54 6.39 4.34
C LEU A 55 1.57 5.33 3.90
N PRO A 56 1.43 4.09 4.38
CA PRO A 56 2.23 2.97 3.88
C PRO A 56 1.89 2.70 2.40
N LYS A 57 2.86 2.13 1.67
CA LYS A 57 2.63 1.70 0.30
C LYS A 57 1.91 0.36 0.27
N THR A 58 0.96 0.22 -0.66
CA THR A 58 0.29 -1.05 -0.92
C THR A 58 1.23 -2.03 -1.65
N ALA A 59 0.90 -3.32 -1.62
CA ALA A 59 1.68 -4.33 -2.34
C ALA A 59 1.73 -4.03 -3.86
N ALA A 60 0.62 -3.58 -4.45
CA ALA A 60 0.57 -3.18 -5.86
C ALA A 60 1.50 -2.00 -6.18
N GLN A 61 1.57 -0.98 -5.29
CA GLN A 61 2.49 0.15 -5.46
C GLN A 61 3.95 -0.31 -5.41
N LEU A 62 4.30 -1.19 -4.48
CA LEU A 62 5.66 -1.74 -4.38
C LEU A 62 6.03 -2.55 -5.63
N MET A 63 5.11 -3.35 -6.17
CA MET A 63 5.33 -4.13 -7.40
C MET A 63 5.56 -3.23 -8.62
N MET A 64 4.76 -2.17 -8.80
CA MET A 64 4.92 -1.23 -9.92
C MET A 64 6.23 -0.44 -9.83
N GLU A 65 6.62 0.00 -8.63
CA GLU A 65 7.89 0.70 -8.43
C GLU A 65 9.10 -0.21 -8.67
N GLY A 66 9.03 -1.48 -8.27
CA GLY A 66 10.06 -2.48 -8.54
C GLY A 66 10.27 -2.72 -10.03
N GLY A 67 9.20 -2.75 -10.82
CA GLY A 67 9.26 -2.84 -12.29
C GLY A 67 9.88 -1.60 -12.94
N LYS A 68 9.55 -0.41 -12.44
CA LYS A 68 10.09 0.87 -12.93
C LYS A 68 11.61 0.99 -12.73
N LYS A 69 12.14 0.44 -11.62
CA LYS A 69 13.60 0.41 -11.37
C LYS A 69 14.36 -0.53 -12.30
N ARG A 70 13.73 -1.61 -12.80
CA ARG A 70 14.35 -2.56 -13.74
C ARG A 70 14.36 -2.08 -15.20
N GLY A 71 13.36 -1.28 -15.60
CA GLY A 71 13.28 -0.71 -16.96
C GLY A 71 14.15 0.52 -17.21
N GLY A 72 14.63 1.19 -16.15
CA GLY A 72 15.46 2.40 -16.25
C GLY A 72 16.97 2.17 -16.42
N GLN A 73 17.42 0.91 -16.38
CA GLN A 73 18.84 0.55 -16.41
C GLN A 73 19.14 -0.38 -17.59
N ALA A 74 18.68 -0.01 -18.80
CA ALA A 74 19.02 -0.70 -20.03
C ALA A 74 18.94 0.26 -21.23
N ALA A 75 19.81 1.27 -21.28
CA ALA A 75 20.17 1.97 -22.52
C ALA A 75 21.39 2.88 -22.30
N VAL A 76 22.56 2.28 -22.04
CA VAL A 76 23.81 2.90 -22.51
C VAL A 76 24.30 1.97 -23.61
N PRO A 77 24.02 2.25 -24.89
CA PRO A 77 24.68 1.52 -25.98
C PRO A 77 26.18 1.79 -25.88
N PRO A 78 27.05 0.77 -26.06
CA PRO A 78 28.47 1.02 -26.21
C PRO A 78 28.63 1.91 -27.46
N SER A 79 29.14 3.12 -27.24
CA SER A 79 29.50 4.07 -28.28
C SER A 79 30.38 3.35 -29.31
N ALA A 80 29.87 3.25 -30.53
CA ALA A 80 30.60 2.76 -31.68
C ALA A 80 31.86 3.60 -31.87
N GLN A 81 33.02 2.99 -31.70
CA GLN A 81 34.30 3.61 -32.01
C GLN A 81 34.49 3.49 -33.54
N GLY A 82 34.12 4.54 -34.24
CA GLY A 82 34.47 4.73 -35.64
C GLY A 82 35.90 5.23 -35.77
N GLY A 83 36.69 4.52 -36.57
CA GLY A 83 37.72 5.07 -37.45
C GLY A 83 39.11 5.31 -36.84
N ASP A 84 40.10 4.56 -37.32
CA ASP A 84 41.29 5.17 -37.91
C ASP A 84 41.98 4.18 -38.87
N ARG A 85 41.93 4.56 -40.16
CA ARG A 85 42.93 4.39 -41.24
C ARG A 85 43.46 2.99 -41.58
#